data_AF-A0A2K5UH44-F1
#
_entry.id   AF-A0A2K5UH44-F1
#
_cell.length_a   1.000
_cell.length_b   1.000
_cell.length_c   1.000
_cell.angle_alpha   90.00
_cell.angle_beta   90.00
_cell.angle_gamma   90.00
#
_symmetry.space_group_name_H-M   'P 1'
#
loop_
_entity.id
_entity.type
_entity.pdbx_description
1 polymer ?
#
loop_
_entity_poly.entity_id
_entity_poly.type
_entity_poly.pdbx_seq_one_letter_code
_entity_poly.pdbx_strand_id
1 'polypeptide(L)'
;MFSGSWKESSMNIIELEIPDQNIDVEALQVAFGSLYRDDVLIKPSRVVAILAAACMLQLDGLIQQCGETMKETITVKTVCGYYTSVGTYGLDSVKKKCLEWLLNNLMTHQNVKLFKELSINVMKQLIGSSNLFVMQVEMDVYTALKKWMFLQLVPSWNGSLKQLLTETDVWFSKQRKDFEDMAFLETEQGKPFVSVFRHLRLQYIISDLASARIIEQDAIVPAEWLSSVYKQQWFAMLRAEQDSEVGPQEIDKEELEGNSMRCGRKLAKDGEYCWCWTGFNFGFDLLVTYTNRCVIFKRNTLNQPCSGSVSLQPQRSIAFRLRLASFDSSGKLICSRTTGYQILILKKDQEQVVMNLDSRFLTFPLYICCNFLYISPEKRIENNRHPENPEN
;
A
#
# COMPACT_ATOMS: atom_id res chain seq x y z
N MET A 1 24.05 -10.78 37.22
CA MET A 1 23.38 -11.71 38.14
C MET A 1 24.39 -12.51 38.96
N PHE A 2 25.26 -13.28 38.33
CA PHE A 2 26.20 -14.18 39.03
C PHE A 2 27.51 -13.54 39.50
N SER A 3 27.69 -12.24 39.31
CA SER A 3 28.90 -11.50 39.67
C SER A 3 28.55 -10.27 40.49
N GLY A 4 29.37 -9.96 41.50
CA GLY A 4 29.25 -8.74 42.32
C GLY A 4 28.41 -8.92 43.59
N SER A 5 27.91 -7.81 44.13
CA SER A 5 27.26 -7.76 45.47
C SER A 5 25.79 -8.18 45.50
N TRP A 6 25.30 -8.84 44.45
CA TRP A 6 23.91 -9.28 44.36
C TRP A 6 23.69 -10.55 45.17
N LYS A 7 22.53 -10.69 45.81
CA LYS A 7 22.22 -11.84 46.70
C LYS A 7 22.32 -13.17 45.96
N GLU A 8 21.98 -13.14 44.67
CA GLU A 8 22.00 -14.27 43.72
C GLU A 8 23.41 -14.82 43.49
N SER A 9 24.47 -14.03 43.72
CA SER A 9 25.87 -14.45 43.49
C SER A 9 26.31 -15.60 44.39
N SER A 10 25.70 -15.76 45.57
CA SER A 10 26.02 -16.83 46.53
C SER A 10 24.95 -17.92 46.61
N MET A 11 23.96 -17.91 45.71
CA MET A 11 22.87 -18.89 45.70
C MET A 11 23.14 -20.05 44.75
N ASN A 12 22.70 -21.25 45.14
CA ASN A 12 22.71 -22.43 44.28
C ASN A 12 21.41 -22.61 43.46
N ILE A 13 20.35 -21.89 43.84
CA ILE A 13 19.02 -21.93 43.20
C ILE A 13 18.63 -20.49 42.92
N ILE A 14 18.28 -20.19 41.66
CA ILE A 14 17.77 -18.89 41.24
C ILE A 14 16.30 -19.07 40.83
N GLU A 15 15.42 -18.27 41.43
CA GLU A 15 14.02 -18.17 41.04
C GLU A 15 13.90 -17.06 39.99
N LEU A 16 13.38 -17.40 38.81
CA LEU A 16 13.15 -16.45 37.72
C LEU A 16 11.65 -16.19 37.57
N GLU A 17 11.25 -14.93 37.69
CA GLU A 17 9.89 -14.51 37.36
C GLU A 17 9.75 -14.30 35.85
N ILE A 18 8.72 -14.91 35.26
CA ILE A 18 8.45 -14.87 33.82
C ILE A 18 7.15 -14.07 33.59
N PRO A 19 7.24 -12.75 33.40
CA PRO A 19 6.04 -11.90 33.26
C PRO A 19 5.43 -11.95 31.86
N ASP A 20 6.21 -12.30 30.83
CA ASP A 20 5.72 -12.36 29.45
C ASP A 20 5.01 -13.69 29.17
N GLN A 21 3.71 -13.61 28.89
CA GLN A 21 2.85 -14.76 28.62
C GLN A 21 3.20 -15.51 27.31
N ASN A 22 4.00 -14.91 26.44
CA ASN A 22 4.49 -15.57 25.23
C ASN A 22 5.64 -16.55 25.53
N ILE A 23 6.23 -16.49 26.73
CA ILE A 23 7.33 -17.37 27.13
C ILE A 23 6.76 -18.64 27.75
N ASP A 24 7.07 -19.79 27.13
CA ASP A 24 6.76 -21.11 27.69
C ASP A 24 8.02 -21.91 28.01
N VAL A 25 7.81 -23.06 28.67
CA VAL A 25 8.90 -23.93 29.16
C VAL A 25 9.83 -24.39 28.04
N GLU A 26 9.27 -24.73 26.88
CA GLU A 26 10.05 -25.15 25.72
C GLU A 26 10.88 -24.00 25.15
N ALA A 27 10.34 -22.78 25.07
CA ALA A 27 11.08 -21.62 24.60
C ALA A 27 12.29 -21.32 25.51
N LEU A 28 12.11 -21.42 26.83
CA LEU A 28 13.21 -21.31 27.79
C LEU A 28 14.23 -22.44 27.64
N GLN A 29 13.77 -23.68 27.42
CA GLN A 29 14.68 -24.81 27.19
C GLN A 29 15.54 -24.59 25.93
N VAL A 30 14.95 -24.04 24.86
CA VAL A 30 15.68 -23.67 23.65
C VAL A 30 16.66 -22.53 23.93
N ALA A 31 16.22 -21.48 24.63
CA ALA A 31 17.07 -20.33 24.95
C ALA A 31 18.26 -20.72 25.84
N PHE A 32 18.04 -21.48 26.91
CA PHE A 32 19.14 -22.01 27.72
C PHE A 32 20.00 -23.01 26.95
N GLY A 33 19.41 -23.83 26.08
CA GLY A 33 20.14 -24.73 25.21
C GLY A 33 21.09 -24.01 24.26
N SER A 34 20.74 -22.81 23.80
CA SER A 34 21.58 -21.97 22.93
C SER A 34 22.89 -21.51 23.59
N LEU A 35 22.95 -21.48 24.93
CA LEU A 35 24.18 -21.16 25.65
C LEU A 35 25.26 -22.24 25.52
N TYR A 36 24.86 -23.46 25.12
CA TYR A 36 25.73 -24.62 24.99
C TYR A 36 25.93 -25.08 23.54
N ARG A 37 25.23 -24.47 22.58
CA ARG A 37 25.26 -24.85 21.17
C ARG A 37 25.19 -23.62 20.28
N ASP A 38 26.10 -23.53 19.32
CA ASP A 38 26.15 -22.41 18.38
C ASP A 38 24.95 -22.40 17.39
N ASP A 39 24.45 -23.59 17.03
CA ASP A 39 23.33 -23.76 16.11
C ASP A 39 22.05 -24.22 16.82
N VAL A 40 21.00 -23.39 16.73
CA VAL A 40 19.67 -23.66 17.27
C VAL A 40 18.66 -23.74 16.13
N LEU A 41 17.96 -24.88 16.03
CA LEU A 41 16.88 -25.03 15.05
C LEU A 41 15.62 -24.29 15.52
N ILE A 42 15.35 -23.14 14.93
CA ILE A 42 14.18 -22.30 15.27
C ILE A 42 13.02 -22.62 14.33
N LYS A 43 11.95 -23.20 14.87
CA LYS A 43 10.73 -23.46 14.08
C LYS A 43 9.91 -22.16 13.90
N PRO A 44 9.40 -21.86 12.69
CA PRO A 44 8.62 -20.64 12.44
C PRO A 44 7.36 -20.47 13.30
N SER A 45 6.75 -21.57 13.74
CA SER A 45 5.58 -21.55 14.63
C SER A 45 5.91 -21.20 16.08
N ARG A 46 7.19 -21.33 16.47
CA ARG A 46 7.67 -21.14 17.86
C ARG A 46 8.60 -19.92 17.99
N VAL A 47 9.02 -19.33 16.87
CA VAL A 47 10.00 -18.23 16.83
C VAL A 47 9.60 -17.04 17.68
N VAL A 48 8.30 -16.74 17.83
CA VAL A 48 7.83 -15.65 18.71
C VAL A 48 8.11 -15.95 20.19
N ALA A 49 7.80 -17.16 20.66
CA ALA A 49 8.04 -17.56 22.04
C ALA A 49 9.55 -17.63 22.35
N ILE A 50 10.34 -18.17 21.41
CA ILE A 50 11.81 -18.23 21.53
C ILE A 50 12.41 -16.82 21.55
N LEU A 51 11.92 -15.91 20.70
CA LEU A 51 12.34 -14.51 20.69
C LEU A 51 12.05 -13.84 22.04
N ALA A 52 10.85 -14.05 22.60
CA ALA A 52 10.47 -13.51 23.90
C ALA A 52 11.43 -13.98 25.01
N ALA A 53 11.73 -15.28 25.06
CA ALA A 53 12.68 -15.86 26.00
C ALA A 53 14.10 -15.31 25.79
N ALA A 54 14.55 -15.20 24.55
CA ALA A 54 15.85 -14.64 24.19
C ALA A 54 15.99 -13.18 24.60
N CYS A 55 14.93 -12.36 24.41
CA CYS A 55 14.89 -10.96 24.84
C CYS A 55 14.94 -10.83 26.37
N MET A 56 14.17 -11.65 27.11
CA MET A 56 14.22 -11.65 28.57
C MET A 56 15.62 -12.00 29.09
N LEU A 57 16.24 -13.03 28.51
CA LEU A 57 17.57 -13.50 28.90
C LEU A 57 18.73 -12.69 28.28
N GLN A 58 18.41 -11.69 27.45
CA GLN A 58 19.38 -10.84 26.75
C GLN A 58 20.39 -11.62 25.88
N LEU A 59 19.90 -12.63 25.17
CA LEU A 59 20.71 -13.48 24.30
C LEU A 59 20.76 -12.92 22.87
N ASP A 60 21.57 -11.90 22.64
CA ASP A 60 21.63 -11.15 21.37
C ASP A 60 21.82 -12.04 20.13
N GLY A 61 22.68 -13.06 20.21
CA GLY A 61 22.90 -14.01 19.11
C GLY A 61 21.63 -14.78 18.74
N LEU A 62 20.87 -15.23 19.74
CA LEU A 62 19.60 -15.94 19.52
C LEU A 62 18.51 -14.97 19.02
N ILE A 63 18.48 -13.74 19.52
CA ILE A 63 17.58 -12.69 19.02
C ILE A 63 17.80 -12.44 17.53
N GLN A 64 19.06 -12.36 17.10
CA GLN A 64 19.41 -12.19 15.68
C GLN A 64 18.98 -13.40 14.84
N GLN A 65 19.25 -14.63 15.29
CA GLN A 65 18.81 -15.86 14.61
C GLN A 65 17.28 -15.95 14.49
N CYS A 66 16.54 -15.58 15.54
CA CYS A 66 15.08 -15.45 15.49
C CYS A 66 14.64 -14.43 14.43
N GLY A 67 15.31 -13.27 14.38
CA GLY A 67 15.03 -12.22 13.41
C GLY A 67 15.23 -12.67 11.96
N GLU A 68 16.31 -13.36 11.65
CA GLU A 68 16.55 -13.90 10.30
C GLU A 68 15.53 -14.99 9.94
N THR A 69 15.26 -15.92 10.86
CA THR A 69 14.21 -16.94 10.67
C THR A 69 12.87 -16.28 10.36
N MET A 70 12.46 -15.27 11.14
CA MET A 70 11.22 -14.53 10.89
C MET A 70 11.17 -13.89 9.50
N LYS A 71 12.27 -13.27 9.04
CA LYS A 71 12.35 -12.63 7.70
C LYS A 71 12.22 -13.65 6.58
N GLU A 72 12.77 -14.85 6.76
CA GLU A 72 12.74 -15.90 5.74
C GLU A 72 11.37 -16.58 5.65
N THR A 73 10.59 -16.61 6.74
CA THR A 73 9.32 -17.33 6.84
C THR A 73 8.09 -16.42 6.98
N ILE A 74 8.16 -15.20 6.43
CA ILE A 74 7.00 -14.31 6.30
C ILE A 74 6.04 -14.88 5.26
N THR A 75 4.81 -15.13 5.67
CA THR A 75 3.71 -15.63 4.82
C THR A 75 2.40 -14.97 5.24
N VAL A 76 1.33 -15.19 4.48
CA VAL A 76 -0.04 -14.76 4.83
C VAL A 76 -0.43 -15.14 6.28
N LYS A 77 0.04 -16.29 6.77
CA LYS A 77 -0.33 -16.81 8.11
C LYS A 77 0.52 -16.24 9.25
N THR A 78 1.74 -15.78 8.95
CA THR A 78 2.72 -15.39 9.97
C THR A 78 2.91 -13.88 10.04
N VAL A 79 2.66 -13.14 8.94
CA VAL A 79 3.00 -11.72 8.82
C VAL A 79 2.36 -10.83 9.89
N CYS A 80 1.08 -11.03 10.21
CA CYS A 80 0.38 -10.21 11.22
C CYS A 80 0.89 -10.53 12.63
N GLY A 81 1.09 -11.81 12.93
CA GLY A 81 1.68 -12.26 14.20
C GLY A 81 3.09 -11.69 14.37
N TYR A 82 3.96 -11.87 13.38
CA TYR A 82 5.32 -11.34 13.40
C TYR A 82 5.34 -9.83 13.53
N TYR A 83 4.54 -9.09 12.74
CA TYR A 83 4.48 -7.63 12.82
C TYR A 83 4.08 -7.12 14.21
N THR A 84 3.15 -7.82 14.87
CA THR A 84 2.70 -7.47 16.23
C THR A 84 3.78 -7.78 17.26
N SER A 85 4.34 -8.99 17.23
CA SER A 85 5.36 -9.44 18.19
C SER A 85 6.64 -8.62 18.12
N VAL A 86 7.13 -8.29 16.92
CA VAL A 86 8.39 -7.53 16.77
C VAL A 86 8.27 -6.09 17.24
N GLY A 87 7.06 -5.54 17.29
CA GLY A 87 6.80 -4.24 17.93
C GLY A 87 7.04 -4.28 19.44
N THR A 88 6.74 -5.41 20.09
CA THR A 88 6.99 -5.64 21.52
C THR A 88 8.47 -5.90 21.80
N TYR A 89 9.14 -6.68 20.95
CA TYR A 89 10.51 -7.13 21.18
C TYR A 89 11.59 -6.26 20.53
N GLY A 90 11.23 -5.21 19.80
CA GLY A 90 12.16 -4.21 19.25
C GLY A 90 12.90 -4.63 17.97
N LEU A 91 12.36 -5.55 17.17
CA LEU A 91 13.00 -6.02 15.92
C LEU A 91 12.53 -5.22 14.70
N ASP A 92 13.00 -3.98 14.57
CA ASP A 92 12.58 -3.06 13.50
C ASP A 92 12.87 -3.57 12.08
N SER A 93 13.95 -4.32 11.89
CA SER A 93 14.29 -4.87 10.57
C SER A 93 13.26 -5.90 10.10
N VAL A 94 12.74 -6.72 11.02
CA VAL A 94 11.66 -7.69 10.74
C VAL A 94 10.33 -6.95 10.52
N LYS A 95 10.06 -5.91 11.32
CA LYS A 95 8.88 -5.06 11.16
C LYS A 95 8.80 -4.44 9.76
N LYS A 96 9.91 -3.86 9.28
CA LYS A 96 10.02 -3.31 7.92
C LYS A 96 9.77 -4.37 6.85
N LYS A 97 10.31 -5.58 7.02
CA LYS A 97 10.09 -6.69 6.09
C LYS A 97 8.64 -7.20 6.09
N CYS A 98 7.97 -7.21 7.23
CA CYS A 98 6.54 -7.52 7.30
C CYS A 98 5.70 -6.47 6.55
N LEU A 99 5.99 -5.18 6.74
CA LEU A 99 5.32 -4.11 5.99
C LEU A 99 5.58 -4.20 4.49
N GLU A 100 6.82 -4.46 4.08
CA GLU A 100 7.17 -4.66 2.67
C GLU A 100 6.38 -5.82 2.06
N TRP A 101 6.30 -6.95 2.79
CA TRP A 101 5.50 -8.09 2.35
C TRP A 101 4.02 -7.71 2.23
N LEU A 102 3.45 -6.98 3.19
CA LEU A 102 2.06 -6.54 3.14
C LEU A 102 1.79 -5.57 1.97
N LEU A 103 2.68 -4.61 1.72
CA LEU A 103 2.56 -3.67 0.60
C LEU A 103 2.53 -4.38 -0.76
N ASN A 104 3.28 -5.48 -0.88
CA ASN A 104 3.32 -6.29 -2.10
C ASN A 104 2.12 -7.24 -2.22
N ASN A 105 1.58 -7.72 -1.10
CA ASN A 105 0.63 -8.84 -1.08
C ASN A 105 -0.83 -8.45 -0.78
N LEU A 106 -1.09 -7.30 -0.16
CA LEU A 106 -2.45 -6.90 0.25
C LEU A 106 -3.45 -6.95 -0.90
N MET A 107 -3.06 -6.44 -2.07
CA MET A 107 -3.92 -6.38 -3.25
C MET A 107 -3.71 -7.55 -4.21
N THR A 108 -2.50 -8.11 -4.28
CA THR A 108 -2.16 -9.19 -5.23
C THR A 108 -2.65 -10.57 -4.76
N HIS A 109 -2.70 -10.77 -3.45
CA HIS A 109 -3.07 -12.02 -2.78
C HIS A 109 -4.10 -11.75 -1.67
N GLN A 110 -5.21 -11.09 -2.01
CA GLN A 110 -6.29 -10.82 -1.06
C GLN A 110 -6.71 -12.11 -0.34
N ASN A 111 -6.90 -12.02 0.97
CA ASN A 111 -7.30 -13.14 1.83
C ASN A 111 -8.21 -12.63 2.95
N VAL A 112 -9.33 -13.32 3.20
CA VAL A 112 -10.27 -12.96 4.29
C VAL A 112 -9.58 -12.96 5.65
N LYS A 113 -8.77 -13.99 5.94
CA LYS A 113 -8.06 -14.10 7.22
C LYS A 113 -7.08 -12.95 7.40
N LEU A 114 -6.33 -12.63 6.35
CA LEU A 114 -5.41 -11.49 6.36
C LEU A 114 -6.15 -10.18 6.66
N PHE A 115 -7.28 -9.90 6.00
CA PHE A 115 -8.05 -8.69 6.28
C PHE A 115 -8.57 -8.63 7.71
N LYS A 116 -9.01 -9.75 8.30
CA LYS A 116 -9.46 -9.76 9.70
C LYS A 116 -8.34 -9.45 10.68
N GLU A 117 -7.13 -9.92 10.42
CA GLU A 117 -5.97 -9.76 11.32
C GLU A 117 -5.31 -8.37 11.23
N LEU A 118 -5.59 -7.60 10.16
CA LEU A 118 -4.99 -6.28 9.97
C LEU A 118 -5.66 -5.21 10.83
N SER A 119 -4.89 -4.62 11.73
CA SER A 119 -5.33 -3.48 12.55
C SER A 119 -5.47 -2.19 11.73
N ILE A 120 -6.25 -1.25 12.27
CA ILE A 120 -6.47 0.08 11.68
C ILE A 120 -5.14 0.79 11.41
N ASN A 121 -4.19 0.72 12.35
CA ASN A 121 -2.90 1.37 12.23
C ASN A 121 -2.05 0.80 11.09
N VAL A 122 -2.05 -0.53 10.93
CA VAL A 122 -1.33 -1.17 9.81
C VAL A 122 -2.01 -0.81 8.50
N MET A 123 -3.34 -0.91 8.42
CA MET A 123 -4.07 -0.56 7.20
C MET A 123 -3.83 0.90 6.79
N LYS A 124 -3.82 1.84 7.75
CA LYS A 124 -3.47 3.24 7.53
C LYS A 124 -2.09 3.39 6.88
N GLN A 125 -1.07 2.71 7.41
CA GLN A 125 0.29 2.74 6.85
C GLN A 125 0.36 2.15 5.44
N LEU A 126 -0.38 1.06 5.18
CA LEU A 126 -0.40 0.41 3.87
C LEU A 126 -1.06 1.30 2.81
N ILE A 127 -2.24 1.86 3.10
CA ILE A 127 -2.95 2.72 2.15
C ILE A 127 -2.28 4.08 1.99
N GLY A 128 -1.63 4.61 3.03
CA GLY A 128 -0.84 5.83 2.91
C GLY A 128 0.43 5.68 2.09
N SER A 129 0.89 4.46 1.84
CA SER A 129 2.14 4.22 1.13
C SER A 129 1.97 4.33 -0.39
N SER A 130 2.86 5.11 -1.01
CA SER A 130 3.09 5.08 -2.47
C SER A 130 3.60 3.72 -2.95
N ASN A 131 4.17 2.91 -2.05
CA ASN A 131 4.74 1.60 -2.34
C ASN A 131 3.71 0.47 -2.41
N LEU A 132 2.44 0.71 -2.06
CA LEU A 132 1.37 -0.28 -2.19
C LEU A 132 1.27 -0.76 -3.65
N PHE A 133 1.30 -2.08 -3.86
CA PHE A 133 1.09 -2.67 -5.19
C PHE A 133 -0.40 -2.65 -5.52
N VAL A 134 -0.85 -1.67 -6.30
CA VAL A 134 -2.25 -1.58 -6.78
C VAL A 134 -2.40 -2.36 -8.09
N MET A 135 -3.53 -3.04 -8.30
CA MET A 135 -3.68 -4.02 -9.39
C MET A 135 -4.39 -3.52 -10.65
N GLN A 136 -5.32 -2.57 -10.56
CA GLN A 136 -5.85 -1.87 -11.74
C GLN A 136 -5.82 -0.38 -11.49
N VAL A 137 -6.65 0.12 -10.58
CA VAL A 137 -6.85 1.55 -10.33
C VAL A 137 -7.17 1.81 -8.86
N GLU A 138 -7.21 3.09 -8.47
CA GLU A 138 -7.48 3.51 -7.08
C GLU A 138 -8.85 3.01 -6.55
N MET A 139 -9.83 2.79 -7.43
CA MET A 139 -11.14 2.21 -7.05
C MET A 139 -11.02 0.80 -6.44
N ASP A 140 -10.00 0.02 -6.83
CA ASP A 140 -9.72 -1.28 -6.22
C ASP A 140 -9.31 -1.12 -4.76
N VAL A 141 -8.56 -0.05 -4.44
CA VAL A 141 -8.13 0.25 -3.07
C VAL A 141 -9.33 0.61 -2.21
N TYR A 142 -10.23 1.43 -2.73
CA TYR A 142 -11.51 1.73 -2.07
C TYR A 142 -12.32 0.46 -1.81
N THR A 143 -12.45 -0.42 -2.81
CA THR A 143 -13.19 -1.67 -2.68
C THR A 143 -12.53 -2.63 -1.68
N ALA A 144 -11.20 -2.69 -1.63
CA ALA A 144 -10.47 -3.45 -0.63
C ALA A 144 -10.69 -2.91 0.79
N LEU A 145 -10.68 -1.58 0.97
CA LEU A 145 -11.00 -0.95 2.25
C LEU A 145 -12.44 -1.19 2.68
N LYS A 146 -13.39 -1.12 1.75
CA LYS A 146 -14.81 -1.42 2.00
C LYS A 146 -14.97 -2.85 2.54
N LYS A 147 -14.35 -3.84 1.88
CA LYS A 147 -14.33 -5.24 2.31
C LYS A 147 -13.65 -5.42 3.68
N TRP A 148 -12.51 -4.77 3.89
CA TRP A 148 -11.77 -4.85 5.16
C TRP A 148 -12.59 -4.26 6.31
N MET A 149 -13.16 -3.07 6.14
CA MET A 149 -14.00 -2.41 7.14
C MET A 149 -15.20 -3.29 7.53
N PHE A 150 -15.87 -3.88 6.54
CA PHE A 150 -16.94 -4.87 6.80
C PHE A 150 -16.45 -6.05 7.65
N LEU A 151 -15.27 -6.62 7.36
CA LEU A 151 -14.72 -7.73 8.14
C LEU A 151 -14.30 -7.33 9.57
N GLN A 152 -13.93 -6.06 9.78
CA GLN A 152 -13.66 -5.52 11.12
C GLN A 152 -14.95 -5.33 11.93
N LEU A 153 -16.04 -4.92 11.26
CA LEU A 153 -17.35 -4.69 11.88
C LEU A 153 -18.16 -5.98 12.08
N VAL A 154 -17.91 -6.99 11.25
CA VAL A 154 -18.57 -8.31 11.31
C VAL A 154 -17.53 -9.44 11.41
N PRO A 155 -16.82 -9.58 12.54
CA PRO A 155 -15.75 -10.58 12.69
C PRO A 155 -16.23 -12.04 12.55
N SER A 156 -17.53 -12.29 12.77
CA SER A 156 -18.16 -13.61 12.65
C SER A 156 -18.35 -14.07 11.20
N TRP A 157 -18.24 -13.19 10.20
CA TRP A 157 -18.43 -13.54 8.80
C TRP A 157 -17.33 -14.49 8.30
N ASN A 158 -17.68 -15.65 7.73
CA ASN A 158 -16.70 -16.69 7.34
C ASN A 158 -16.90 -17.20 5.90
N GLY A 159 -17.42 -16.35 5.00
CA GLY A 159 -17.63 -16.70 3.59
C GLY A 159 -16.36 -16.69 2.74
N SER A 160 -16.52 -16.92 1.44
CA SER A 160 -15.43 -16.90 0.46
C SER A 160 -15.16 -15.48 -0.08
N LEU A 161 -13.94 -15.23 -0.56
CA LEU A 161 -13.56 -13.95 -1.18
C LEU A 161 -14.46 -13.52 -2.35
N LYS A 162 -15.03 -14.48 -3.08
CA LYS A 162 -15.97 -14.21 -4.18
C LYS A 162 -17.28 -13.63 -3.69
N GLN A 163 -17.76 -14.08 -2.52
CA GLN A 163 -19.00 -13.59 -1.89
C GLN A 163 -18.78 -12.29 -1.12
N LEU A 164 -17.55 -12.04 -0.67
CA LEU A 164 -17.23 -10.94 0.25
C LEU A 164 -17.73 -9.59 -0.24
N LEU A 165 -17.52 -9.24 -1.51
CA LEU A 165 -17.97 -7.94 -2.05
C LEU A 165 -19.50 -7.83 -2.01
N THR A 166 -20.20 -8.83 -2.51
CA THR A 166 -21.67 -8.84 -2.54
C THR A 166 -22.26 -8.73 -1.14
N GLU A 167 -21.76 -9.49 -0.18
CA GLU A 167 -22.20 -9.42 1.23
C GLU A 167 -21.89 -8.06 1.86
N THR A 168 -20.73 -7.49 1.53
CA THR A 168 -20.32 -6.15 1.96
C THR A 168 -21.30 -5.09 1.43
N ASP A 169 -21.63 -5.15 0.13
CA ASP A 169 -22.54 -4.20 -0.51
C ASP A 169 -23.95 -4.28 0.08
N VAL A 170 -24.46 -5.50 0.32
CA VAL A 170 -25.74 -5.74 0.99
C VAL A 170 -25.73 -5.18 2.40
N TRP A 171 -24.65 -5.37 3.15
CA TRP A 171 -24.54 -4.88 4.52
C TRP A 171 -24.55 -3.35 4.59
N PHE A 172 -23.71 -2.68 3.79
CA PHE A 172 -23.69 -1.21 3.74
C PHE A 172 -25.00 -0.62 3.21
N SER A 173 -25.64 -1.28 2.25
CA SER A 173 -26.97 -0.86 1.77
C SER A 173 -28.04 -0.91 2.85
N LYS A 174 -27.94 -1.84 3.82
CA LYS A 174 -28.83 -1.88 4.99
C LYS A 174 -28.50 -0.76 5.97
N GLN A 175 -27.23 -0.60 6.33
CA GLN A 175 -26.81 0.49 7.23
C GLN A 175 -27.23 1.87 6.73
N ARG A 176 -27.13 2.11 5.42
CA ARG A 176 -27.55 3.38 4.82
C ARG A 176 -29.03 3.70 5.06
N LYS A 177 -29.91 2.70 5.14
CA LYS A 177 -31.33 2.90 5.46
C LYS A 177 -31.56 3.30 6.91
N ASP A 178 -30.65 2.95 7.80
CA ASP A 178 -30.78 3.21 9.24
C ASP A 178 -30.28 4.62 9.62
N PHE A 179 -29.40 5.22 8.81
CA PHE A 179 -28.76 6.51 9.08
C PHE A 179 -29.05 7.56 7.99
N GLU A 180 -30.30 7.63 7.50
CA GLU A 180 -30.72 8.54 6.41
C GLU A 180 -30.01 9.91 6.49
N ASP A 181 -29.36 10.30 5.39
CA ASP A 181 -28.55 11.51 5.18
C ASP A 181 -27.13 11.60 5.81
N MET A 182 -26.68 10.60 6.57
CA MET A 182 -25.31 10.56 7.12
C MET A 182 -24.41 9.57 6.36
N ALA A 183 -23.16 9.97 6.07
CA ALA A 183 -22.20 9.04 5.51
C ALA A 183 -21.70 8.05 6.57
N PHE A 184 -21.42 6.80 6.20
CA PHE A 184 -21.06 5.77 7.18
C PHE A 184 -19.86 6.16 8.05
N LEU A 185 -18.83 6.81 7.48
CA LEU A 185 -17.65 7.26 8.22
C LEU A 185 -17.90 8.35 9.27
N GLU A 186 -19.06 9.02 9.24
CA GLU A 186 -19.46 10.03 10.23
C GLU A 186 -20.16 9.40 11.44
N THR A 187 -20.67 8.17 11.29
CA THR A 187 -21.27 7.40 12.38
C THR A 187 -20.24 7.01 13.45
N GLU A 188 -20.69 6.70 14.67
CA GLU A 188 -19.80 6.24 15.74
C GLU A 188 -19.01 4.97 15.37
N GLN A 189 -19.62 4.06 14.59
CA GLN A 189 -18.97 2.85 14.11
C GLN A 189 -17.95 3.13 13.01
N GLY A 190 -18.17 4.16 12.18
CA GLY A 190 -17.30 4.54 11.08
C GLY A 190 -16.09 5.39 11.50
N LYS A 191 -16.20 6.19 12.56
CA LYS A 191 -15.15 7.10 13.04
C LYS A 191 -13.74 6.50 13.15
N PRO A 192 -13.54 5.28 13.71
CA PRO A 192 -12.21 4.68 13.79
C PRO A 192 -11.52 4.50 12.42
N PHE A 193 -12.31 4.32 11.36
CA PHE A 193 -11.82 4.05 10.00
C PHE A 193 -11.49 5.31 9.21
N VAL A 194 -11.97 6.49 9.63
CA VAL A 194 -11.73 7.79 8.98
C VAL A 194 -10.24 7.99 8.68
N SER A 195 -9.37 7.69 9.66
CA SER A 195 -7.93 7.87 9.53
C SER A 195 -7.30 7.06 8.40
N VAL A 196 -7.91 5.94 8.02
CA VAL A 196 -7.48 5.08 6.91
C VAL A 196 -8.02 5.61 5.59
N PHE A 197 -9.33 5.86 5.51
CA PHE A 197 -10.00 6.31 4.29
C PHE A 197 -9.52 7.69 3.81
N ARG A 198 -9.00 8.54 4.70
CA ARG A 198 -8.33 9.80 4.34
C ARG A 198 -7.10 9.64 3.43
N HIS A 199 -6.52 8.44 3.36
CA HIS A 199 -5.39 8.15 2.47
C HIS A 199 -5.80 7.64 1.09
N LEU A 200 -7.10 7.50 0.82
CA LEU A 200 -7.59 7.25 -0.54
C LEU A 200 -7.32 8.47 -1.41
N ARG A 201 -6.82 8.23 -2.62
CA ARG A 201 -6.56 9.28 -3.60
C ARG A 201 -7.82 9.52 -4.42
N LEU A 202 -8.83 10.08 -3.76
CA LEU A 202 -10.20 10.26 -4.29
C LEU A 202 -10.21 10.90 -5.68
N GLN A 203 -9.25 11.78 -5.98
CA GLN A 203 -9.12 12.42 -7.29
C GLN A 203 -9.02 11.42 -8.46
N TYR A 204 -8.40 10.25 -8.22
CA TYR A 204 -8.27 9.21 -9.26
C TYR A 204 -9.46 8.25 -9.27
N ILE A 205 -10.28 8.22 -8.23
CA ILE A 205 -11.55 7.48 -8.22
C ILE A 205 -12.60 8.27 -9.00
N ILE A 206 -12.78 9.56 -8.69
CA ILE A 206 -13.81 10.38 -9.32
C ILE A 206 -13.48 10.76 -10.77
N SER A 207 -12.27 10.48 -11.23
CA SER A 207 -11.85 10.67 -12.64
C SER A 207 -12.55 9.70 -13.60
N ASP A 208 -13.20 8.64 -13.09
CA ASP A 208 -14.02 7.71 -13.85
C ASP A 208 -15.49 7.82 -13.42
N LEU A 209 -16.40 8.03 -14.38
CA LEU A 209 -17.82 8.30 -14.09
C LEU A 209 -18.51 7.11 -13.40
N ALA A 210 -18.18 5.88 -13.76
CA ALA A 210 -18.76 4.71 -13.11
C ALA A 210 -18.31 4.62 -11.65
N SER A 211 -17.01 4.80 -11.39
CA SER A 211 -16.42 4.82 -10.05
C SER A 211 -16.96 5.97 -9.20
N ALA A 212 -17.11 7.17 -9.78
CA ALA A 212 -17.71 8.34 -9.13
C ALA A 212 -19.15 8.06 -8.66
N ARG A 213 -19.98 7.44 -9.52
CA ARG A 213 -21.35 7.04 -9.15
C ARG A 213 -21.36 5.99 -8.05
N ILE A 214 -20.46 5.01 -8.09
CA ILE A 214 -20.41 3.95 -7.07
C ILE A 214 -20.04 4.55 -5.71
N ILE A 215 -19.01 5.40 -5.62
CA ILE A 215 -18.58 5.97 -4.33
C ILE A 215 -19.64 6.90 -3.72
N GLU A 216 -20.38 7.64 -4.55
CA GLU A 216 -21.53 8.44 -4.10
C GLU A 216 -22.71 7.56 -3.64
N GLN A 217 -23.05 6.52 -4.40
CA GLN A 217 -24.14 5.60 -4.07
C GLN A 217 -23.86 4.80 -2.80
N ASP A 218 -22.61 4.43 -2.55
CA ASP A 218 -22.22 3.72 -1.35
C ASP A 218 -22.43 4.56 -0.08
N ALA A 219 -22.37 5.89 -0.18
CA ALA A 219 -22.49 6.83 0.94
C ALA A 219 -21.60 6.47 2.15
N ILE A 220 -20.44 5.84 1.89
CA ILE A 220 -19.46 5.51 2.93
C ILE A 220 -18.60 6.73 3.23
N VAL A 221 -18.10 7.37 2.18
CA VAL A 221 -17.27 8.58 2.24
C VAL A 221 -18.18 9.81 2.30
N PRO A 222 -17.91 10.78 3.19
CA PRO A 222 -18.71 12.02 3.27
C PRO A 222 -18.75 12.77 1.95
N ALA A 223 -19.93 13.28 1.59
CA ALA A 223 -20.13 14.06 0.35
C ALA A 223 -19.23 15.30 0.30
N GLU A 224 -18.95 15.92 1.46
CA GLU A 224 -18.04 17.07 1.57
C GLU A 224 -16.59 16.75 1.16
N TRP A 225 -16.14 15.50 1.33
CA TRP A 225 -14.80 15.11 0.87
C TRP A 225 -14.80 15.06 -0.66
N LEU A 226 -15.85 14.51 -1.26
CA LEU A 226 -15.99 14.39 -2.71
C LEU A 226 -16.18 15.76 -3.36
N SER A 227 -17.02 16.64 -2.79
CA SER A 227 -17.30 17.98 -3.33
C SER A 227 -16.02 18.82 -3.46
N SER A 228 -15.14 18.77 -2.45
CA SER A 228 -13.84 19.43 -2.46
C SER A 228 -12.95 18.92 -3.60
N VAL A 229 -12.92 17.61 -3.79
CA VAL A 229 -12.10 16.96 -4.83
C VAL A 229 -12.68 17.22 -6.23
N TYR A 230 -14.00 17.21 -6.41
CA TYR A 230 -14.65 17.61 -7.66
C TYR A 230 -14.29 19.04 -8.06
N LYS A 231 -14.34 19.99 -7.11
CA LYS A 231 -13.93 21.38 -7.34
C LYS A 231 -12.46 21.47 -7.76
N GLN A 232 -11.57 20.73 -7.10
CA GLN A 232 -10.15 20.69 -7.44
C GLN A 232 -9.92 20.10 -8.84
N GLN A 233 -10.59 18.99 -9.18
CA GLN A 233 -10.48 18.36 -10.50
C GLN A 233 -11.03 19.26 -11.61
N TRP A 234 -12.10 20.01 -11.35
CA TRP A 234 -12.62 21.02 -12.27
C TRP A 234 -11.60 22.11 -12.56
N PHE A 235 -10.99 22.70 -11.53
CA PHE A 235 -9.93 23.71 -11.75
C PHE A 235 -8.70 23.11 -12.44
N ALA A 236 -8.28 21.91 -12.07
CA ALA A 236 -7.17 21.22 -12.74
C ALA A 236 -7.45 20.99 -14.24
N MET A 237 -8.69 20.65 -14.60
CA MET A 237 -9.11 20.56 -16.00
C MET A 237 -9.05 21.93 -16.69
N LEU A 238 -9.57 22.99 -16.06
CA LEU A 238 -9.50 24.34 -16.63
C LEU A 238 -8.05 24.79 -16.85
N ARG A 239 -7.15 24.55 -15.89
CA ARG A 239 -5.71 24.84 -16.03
C ARG A 239 -5.07 24.05 -17.17
N ALA A 240 -5.37 22.76 -17.27
CA ALA A 240 -4.84 21.91 -18.34
C ALA A 240 -5.23 22.40 -19.75
N GLU A 241 -6.44 22.95 -19.90
CA GLU A 241 -6.95 23.44 -21.18
C GLU A 241 -6.60 24.90 -21.47
N GLN A 242 -6.62 25.79 -20.47
CA GLN A 242 -6.49 27.24 -20.64
C GLN A 242 -5.07 27.78 -20.39
N ASP A 243 -4.38 27.26 -19.37
CA ASP A 243 -3.08 27.79 -18.93
C ASP A 243 -1.89 27.17 -19.66
N SER A 244 -2.15 26.40 -20.74
CA SER A 244 -1.14 25.65 -21.48
C SER A 244 -0.26 24.76 -20.58
N GLU A 245 -0.85 24.23 -19.51
CA GLU A 245 -0.12 23.37 -18.58
C GLU A 245 0.38 22.12 -19.30
N VAL A 246 1.71 21.99 -19.35
CA VAL A 246 2.36 20.86 -20.00
C VAL A 246 2.49 19.65 -19.08
N GLY A 247 2.28 19.78 -17.77
CA GLY A 247 2.50 18.76 -16.75
C GLY A 247 3.79 18.97 -15.95
N PRO A 248 4.16 18.04 -15.05
CA PRO A 248 5.33 18.18 -14.17
C PRO A 248 6.64 18.36 -14.94
N GLN A 249 7.44 19.35 -14.57
CA GLN A 249 8.76 19.63 -15.17
C GLN A 249 9.94 19.20 -14.29
N GLU A 250 9.72 19.08 -12.99
CA GLU A 250 10.72 18.67 -12.01
C GLU A 250 10.20 17.50 -11.17
N ILE A 251 11.12 16.66 -10.70
CA ILE A 251 10.78 15.51 -9.86
C ILE A 251 10.73 16.00 -8.42
N ASP A 252 9.52 16.25 -7.93
CA ASP A 252 9.25 16.28 -6.51
C ASP A 252 8.83 14.88 -6.04
N LYS A 253 9.72 14.25 -5.27
CA LYS A 253 9.50 12.90 -4.76
C LYS A 253 8.36 12.85 -3.74
N GLU A 254 8.28 13.82 -2.84
CA GLU A 254 7.26 13.83 -1.79
C GLU A 254 5.88 14.04 -2.41
N GLU A 255 5.79 14.95 -3.38
CA GLU A 255 4.57 15.20 -4.14
C GLU A 255 4.12 13.97 -4.92
N LEU A 256 5.03 13.32 -5.65
CA LEU A 256 4.69 12.12 -6.41
C LEU A 256 4.30 10.98 -5.46
N GLU A 257 5.00 10.80 -4.35
CA GLU A 257 4.64 9.78 -3.36
C GLU A 257 3.30 10.08 -2.67
N GLY A 258 2.95 11.34 -2.42
CA GLY A 258 1.67 11.72 -1.81
C GLY A 258 0.48 11.69 -2.76
N ASN A 259 0.64 12.22 -3.97
CA ASN A 259 -0.47 12.63 -4.82
C ASN A 259 -0.57 11.89 -6.17
N SER A 260 0.32 10.95 -6.50
CA SER A 260 0.25 10.23 -7.78
C SER A 260 -0.97 9.30 -7.92
N MET A 261 -1.41 9.02 -9.14
CA MET A 261 -2.29 7.90 -9.43
C MET A 261 -1.57 6.60 -9.11
N ARG A 262 -2.24 5.66 -8.43
CA ARG A 262 -1.73 4.30 -8.25
C ARG A 262 -2.51 3.35 -9.14
N CYS A 263 -1.79 2.62 -9.97
CA CYS A 263 -2.39 1.67 -10.88
C CYS A 263 -1.44 0.49 -11.13
N GLY A 264 -1.95 -0.56 -11.75
CA GLY A 264 -1.11 -1.71 -12.07
C GLY A 264 -1.74 -2.70 -13.03
N ARG A 265 -1.05 -3.81 -13.22
CA ARG A 265 -1.47 -4.91 -14.10
C ARG A 265 -0.77 -6.21 -13.70
N LYS A 266 -1.47 -7.33 -13.80
CA LYS A 266 -0.86 -8.67 -13.73
C LYS A 266 -0.70 -9.22 -15.14
N LEU A 267 0.52 -9.58 -15.51
CA LEU A 267 0.82 -10.37 -16.71
C LEU A 267 0.99 -11.82 -16.30
N ALA A 268 0.12 -12.70 -16.79
CA ALA A 268 0.12 -14.11 -16.37
C ALA A 268 1.30 -14.91 -16.96
N LYS A 269 1.78 -14.52 -18.14
CA LYS A 269 2.84 -15.19 -18.90
C LYS A 269 3.55 -14.17 -19.80
N ASP A 270 4.67 -14.58 -20.38
CA ASP A 270 5.33 -13.80 -21.44
C ASP A 270 4.42 -13.74 -22.67
N GLY A 271 4.49 -12.63 -23.41
CA GLY A 271 3.62 -12.37 -24.55
C GLY A 271 3.43 -10.88 -24.82
N GLU A 272 2.46 -10.56 -25.67
CA GLU A 272 2.12 -9.18 -26.01
C GLU A 272 0.88 -8.73 -25.24
N TYR A 273 0.98 -7.57 -24.60
CA TYR A 273 -0.10 -6.96 -23.85
C TYR A 273 -0.16 -5.48 -24.20
N CYS A 274 -1.36 -4.96 -24.37
CA CYS A 274 -1.61 -3.55 -24.62
C CYS A 274 -2.85 -3.12 -23.82
N TRP A 275 -2.74 -2.05 -23.04
CA TRP A 275 -3.82 -1.56 -22.18
C TRP A 275 -3.69 -0.08 -21.87
N CYS A 276 -4.81 0.53 -21.48
CA CYS A 276 -4.85 1.83 -20.81
C CYS A 276 -5.45 1.63 -19.41
N TRP A 277 -5.08 2.49 -18.47
CA TRP A 277 -5.82 2.62 -17.22
C TRP A 277 -6.95 3.63 -17.40
N THR A 278 -8.15 3.27 -16.94
CA THR A 278 -9.33 4.12 -17.02
C THR A 278 -9.18 5.36 -16.14
N GLY A 279 -9.72 6.48 -16.60
CA GLY A 279 -9.77 7.75 -15.87
C GLY A 279 -9.53 8.95 -16.77
N PHE A 280 -10.17 10.07 -16.44
CA PHE A 280 -9.94 11.34 -17.11
C PHE A 280 -8.64 11.99 -16.59
N ASN A 281 -7.51 11.63 -17.20
CA ASN A 281 -6.19 12.18 -16.88
C ASN A 281 -5.92 13.49 -17.63
N PHE A 282 -6.90 14.39 -17.66
CA PHE A 282 -6.81 15.72 -18.30
C PHE A 282 -6.38 15.65 -19.77
N GLY A 283 -7.01 14.72 -20.50
CA GLY A 283 -6.73 14.46 -21.90
C GLY A 283 -5.40 13.76 -22.20
N PHE A 284 -4.68 13.29 -21.19
CA PHE A 284 -3.47 12.48 -21.38
C PHE A 284 -3.84 11.00 -21.41
N ASP A 285 -4.21 10.48 -22.59
CA ASP A 285 -4.42 9.04 -22.78
C ASP A 285 -3.07 8.33 -22.95
N LEU A 286 -2.69 7.55 -21.94
CA LEU A 286 -1.44 6.81 -21.90
C LEU A 286 -1.69 5.32 -22.19
N LEU A 287 -1.32 4.92 -23.41
CA LEU A 287 -1.30 3.53 -23.83
C LEU A 287 -0.01 2.88 -23.34
N VAL A 288 -0.15 1.73 -22.69
CA VAL A 288 0.98 0.93 -22.20
C VAL A 288 1.03 -0.37 -22.97
N THR A 289 2.20 -0.64 -23.53
CA THR A 289 2.48 -1.89 -24.23
C THR A 289 3.59 -2.64 -23.52
N TYR A 290 3.36 -3.94 -23.29
CA TYR A 290 4.41 -4.90 -22.99
C TYR A 290 4.60 -5.79 -24.21
N THR A 291 5.76 -5.71 -24.85
CA THR A 291 6.16 -6.58 -25.96
C THR A 291 7.67 -6.71 -25.97
N ASN A 292 8.18 -7.85 -26.43
CA ASN A 292 9.62 -8.11 -26.50
C ASN A 292 10.36 -7.80 -25.19
N ARG A 293 9.69 -8.04 -24.05
CA ARG A 293 10.20 -7.77 -22.69
C ARG A 293 10.55 -6.30 -22.42
N CYS A 294 9.95 -5.40 -23.18
CA CYS A 294 10.00 -3.97 -22.97
C CYS A 294 8.64 -3.46 -22.50
N VAL A 295 8.64 -2.48 -21.60
CA VAL A 295 7.48 -1.65 -21.29
C VAL A 295 7.60 -0.35 -22.07
N ILE A 296 6.57 -0.04 -22.85
CA ILE A 296 6.51 1.10 -23.76
C ILE A 296 5.31 1.95 -23.37
N PHE A 297 5.53 3.25 -23.25
CA PHE A 297 4.48 4.24 -23.06
C PHE A 297 4.27 5.02 -24.34
N LYS A 298 3.00 5.19 -24.73
CA LYS A 298 2.59 5.99 -25.88
C LYS A 298 1.48 6.95 -25.48
N ARG A 299 1.60 8.21 -25.89
CA ARG A 299 0.53 9.20 -25.74
C ARG A 299 -0.43 9.06 -26.90
N ASN A 300 -1.55 8.39 -26.71
CA ASN A 300 -2.50 8.06 -27.78
C ASN A 300 -3.44 9.24 -28.07
N THR A 301 -3.42 9.78 -29.30
CA THR A 301 -4.32 10.89 -29.68
C THR A 301 -5.16 10.65 -30.93
N LEU A 302 -4.86 9.62 -31.72
CA LEU A 302 -5.51 9.38 -33.02
C LEU A 302 -6.82 8.58 -32.94
N ASN A 303 -7.03 7.77 -31.89
CA ASN A 303 -8.12 6.79 -31.82
C ASN A 303 -9.03 7.01 -30.59
N GLN A 304 -9.64 8.19 -30.47
CA GLN A 304 -10.52 8.50 -29.34
C GLN A 304 -12.01 8.37 -29.72
N PRO A 305 -12.83 7.75 -28.88
CA PRO A 305 -14.26 7.56 -29.15
C PRO A 305 -15.05 8.88 -29.08
N CYS A 306 -14.53 9.89 -28.37
CA CYS A 306 -15.19 11.17 -28.18
C CYS A 306 -14.25 12.34 -28.52
N SER A 307 -14.76 13.32 -29.26
CA SER A 307 -14.07 14.58 -29.52
C SER A 307 -13.85 15.35 -28.22
N GLY A 308 -12.61 15.73 -27.93
CA GLY A 308 -12.24 16.45 -26.69
C GLY A 308 -11.78 15.55 -25.53
N SER A 309 -11.69 14.24 -25.73
CA SER A 309 -11.13 13.32 -24.71
C SER A 309 -9.59 13.37 -24.61
N VAL A 310 -8.92 14.03 -25.54
CA VAL A 310 -7.46 14.16 -25.57
C VAL A 310 -7.02 15.61 -25.60
N SER A 311 -5.95 15.89 -24.87
CA SER A 311 -5.34 17.20 -24.82
C SER A 311 -4.71 17.53 -26.16
N LEU A 312 -5.02 18.72 -26.69
CA LEU A 312 -4.51 19.21 -27.96
C LEU A 312 -3.07 19.75 -27.88
N GLN A 313 -2.52 19.87 -26.67
CA GLN A 313 -1.16 20.36 -26.44
C GLN A 313 -0.13 19.55 -27.26
N PRO A 314 0.84 20.20 -27.94
CA PRO A 314 1.77 19.51 -28.83
C PRO A 314 2.65 18.50 -28.09
N GLN A 315 3.00 18.81 -26.84
CA GLN A 315 3.74 17.95 -25.93
C GLN A 315 3.15 18.06 -24.53
N ARG A 316 3.20 16.96 -23.79
CA ARG A 316 2.81 16.89 -22.38
C ARG A 316 3.83 16.02 -21.65
N SER A 317 4.07 16.33 -20.39
CA SER A 317 4.93 15.57 -19.50
C SER A 317 4.13 14.86 -18.41
N ILE A 318 4.66 13.73 -17.97
CA ILE A 318 4.19 13.00 -16.80
C ILE A 318 5.39 12.71 -15.91
N ALA A 319 5.23 12.86 -14.60
CA ALA A 319 6.17 12.29 -13.65
C ALA A 319 5.67 10.90 -13.25
N PHE A 320 6.56 9.92 -13.25
CA PHE A 320 6.17 8.54 -12.97
C PHE A 320 7.22 7.74 -12.24
N ARG A 321 6.76 6.65 -11.60
CA ARG A 321 7.59 5.55 -11.12
C ARG A 321 6.93 4.23 -11.49
N LEU A 322 7.61 3.43 -12.28
CA LEU A 322 7.19 2.10 -12.69
C LEU A 322 7.98 1.06 -11.89
N ARG A 323 7.27 0.12 -11.28
CA ARG A 323 7.80 -1.00 -10.53
C ARG A 323 7.26 -2.31 -11.08
N LEU A 324 8.15 -3.28 -11.15
CA LEU A 324 7.84 -4.65 -11.52
C LEU A 324 8.23 -5.57 -10.37
N ALA A 325 7.43 -6.59 -10.14
CA ALA A 325 7.73 -7.64 -9.18
C ALA A 325 7.19 -8.99 -9.65
N SER A 326 7.87 -10.05 -9.25
CA SER A 326 7.33 -11.41 -9.26
C SER A 326 7.42 -12.00 -7.86
N PHE A 327 6.46 -12.86 -7.53
CA PHE A 327 6.34 -13.45 -6.20
C PHE A 327 6.27 -14.97 -6.31
N ASP A 328 6.78 -15.65 -5.29
CA ASP A 328 6.57 -17.08 -5.13
C ASP A 328 5.15 -17.38 -4.60
N SER A 329 4.85 -18.66 -4.39
CA SER A 329 3.56 -19.10 -3.86
C SER A 329 3.26 -18.62 -2.44
N SER A 330 4.28 -18.17 -1.70
CA SER A 330 4.13 -17.61 -0.34
C SER A 330 3.98 -16.09 -0.33
N GLY A 331 4.08 -15.43 -1.49
CA GLY A 331 4.08 -13.97 -1.62
C GLY A 331 5.45 -13.33 -1.41
N LYS A 332 6.52 -14.12 -1.27
CA LYS A 332 7.89 -13.60 -1.14
C LYS A 332 8.38 -13.12 -2.50
N LEU A 333 9.08 -11.99 -2.50
CA LEU A 333 9.63 -11.37 -3.70
C LEU A 333 10.73 -12.24 -4.31
N ILE A 334 10.56 -12.65 -5.57
CA ILE A 334 11.59 -13.38 -6.35
C ILE A 334 12.47 -12.39 -7.09
N CYS A 335 11.85 -11.46 -7.83
CA CYS A 335 12.57 -10.41 -8.53
C CYS A 335 11.79 -9.10 -8.50
N SER A 336 12.52 -7.98 -8.47
CA SER A 336 11.94 -6.65 -8.63
C SER A 336 12.81 -5.77 -9.52
N ARG A 337 12.16 -4.86 -10.25
CA ARG A 337 12.78 -3.78 -11.03
C ARG A 337 12.00 -2.49 -10.81
N THR A 338 12.68 -1.36 -10.91
CA THR A 338 12.09 -0.04 -10.76
C THR A 338 12.76 0.91 -11.75
N THR A 339 12.00 1.81 -12.36
CA THR A 339 12.56 2.94 -13.14
C THR A 339 13.21 3.98 -12.24
N GLY A 340 12.94 3.95 -10.94
CA GLY A 340 13.07 5.13 -10.09
C GLY A 340 12.00 6.17 -10.45
N TYR A 341 12.17 7.38 -9.96
CA TYR A 341 11.32 8.51 -10.34
C TYR A 341 11.87 9.12 -11.63
N GLN A 342 11.01 9.32 -12.62
CA GLN A 342 11.38 9.87 -13.92
C GLN A 342 10.31 10.83 -14.42
N ILE A 343 10.71 11.75 -15.30
CA ILE A 343 9.79 12.55 -16.11
C ILE A 343 9.88 12.05 -17.54
N LEU A 344 8.72 11.87 -18.15
CA LEU A 344 8.58 11.49 -19.54
C LEU A 344 7.83 12.59 -20.28
N ILE A 345 8.39 13.10 -21.36
CA ILE A 345 7.77 14.09 -22.24
C ILE A 345 7.37 13.38 -23.53
N LEU A 346 6.08 13.39 -23.86
CA LEU A 346 5.55 12.76 -25.07
C LEU A 346 4.82 13.79 -25.95
N LYS A 347 5.22 13.82 -27.22
CA LYS A 347 4.43 14.42 -28.30
C LYS A 347 3.22 13.56 -28.64
N LYS A 348 2.30 14.10 -29.43
CA LYS A 348 1.14 13.35 -29.94
C LYS A 348 1.59 12.06 -30.63
N ASP A 349 1.08 10.93 -30.17
CA ASP A 349 1.33 9.57 -30.68
C ASP A 349 2.78 9.11 -30.64
N GLN A 350 3.63 9.84 -29.91
CA GLN A 350 4.98 9.40 -29.63
C GLN A 350 4.96 8.24 -28.66
N GLU A 351 5.76 7.22 -28.97
CA GLU A 351 6.04 6.08 -28.11
C GLU A 351 7.49 6.13 -27.60
N GLN A 352 7.69 5.64 -26.38
CA GLN A 352 9.01 5.54 -25.78
C GLN A 352 9.11 4.29 -24.91
N VAL A 353 10.21 3.56 -25.08
CA VAL A 353 10.57 2.45 -24.19
C VAL A 353 10.98 3.03 -22.84
N VAL A 354 10.24 2.70 -21.79
CA VAL A 354 10.49 3.21 -20.42
C VAL A 354 11.18 2.19 -19.52
N MET A 355 11.12 0.90 -19.88
CA MET A 355 11.88 -0.14 -19.19
C MET A 355 12.17 -1.30 -20.15
N ASN A 356 13.44 -1.74 -20.19
CA ASN A 356 13.85 -2.96 -20.87
C ASN A 356 14.17 -4.03 -19.81
N LEU A 357 13.63 -5.23 -19.98
CA LEU A 357 13.78 -6.32 -19.02
C LEU A 357 14.73 -7.37 -19.56
N ASP A 358 15.85 -7.57 -18.86
CA ASP A 358 16.79 -8.63 -19.21
C ASP A 358 16.10 -10.00 -19.15
N SER A 359 16.20 -10.69 -20.28
CA SER A 359 15.64 -11.99 -20.60
C SER A 359 15.87 -13.12 -19.58
N ARG A 360 16.93 -13.03 -18.77
CA ARG A 360 17.41 -14.15 -17.95
C ARG A 360 16.76 -14.30 -16.58
N PHE A 361 15.99 -13.30 -16.11
CA PHE A 361 15.52 -13.25 -14.71
C PHE A 361 14.03 -12.92 -14.54
N LEU A 362 13.24 -12.95 -15.61
CA LEU A 362 11.80 -12.72 -15.53
C LEU A 362 11.09 -14.00 -15.11
N THR A 363 10.39 -13.93 -13.98
CA THR A 363 9.48 -14.97 -13.50
C THR A 363 8.05 -14.47 -13.62
N PHE A 364 7.16 -15.31 -14.14
CA PHE A 364 5.74 -15.00 -14.26
C PHE A 364 4.92 -15.73 -13.18
N PRO A 365 3.81 -15.16 -12.70
CA PRO A 365 3.20 -13.91 -13.16
C PRO A 365 4.01 -12.65 -12.79
N LEU A 366 4.05 -11.69 -13.71
CA LEU A 366 4.71 -10.41 -13.53
C LEU A 366 3.68 -9.36 -13.11
N TYR A 367 3.94 -8.71 -11.98
CA TYR A 367 3.10 -7.65 -11.43
C TYR A 367 3.72 -6.30 -11.77
N ILE A 368 2.94 -5.47 -12.45
CA ILE A 368 3.28 -4.11 -12.84
C ILE A 368 2.54 -3.17 -11.92
N CYS A 369 3.25 -2.24 -11.28
CA CYS A 369 2.67 -1.17 -10.48
C CYS A 369 3.27 0.16 -10.93
N CYS A 370 2.43 1.14 -11.18
CA CYS A 370 2.84 2.47 -11.58
C CYS A 370 2.28 3.53 -10.64
N ASN A 371 3.08 4.57 -10.47
CA ASN A 371 2.70 5.83 -9.88
C ASN A 371 2.78 6.90 -10.99
N PHE A 372 1.71 7.64 -11.25
CA PHE A 372 1.69 8.71 -12.27
C PHE A 372 1.22 10.05 -11.71
N LEU A 373 1.87 11.13 -12.10
CA LEU A 373 1.41 12.49 -11.85
C LEU A 373 1.31 13.22 -13.20
N TYR A 374 0.10 13.64 -13.56
CA TYR A 374 -0.22 14.20 -14.88
C TYR A 374 -0.27 15.73 -14.92
N ILE A 375 -0.46 16.35 -13.75
CA ILE A 375 -0.60 17.79 -13.55
C ILE A 375 0.32 18.20 -12.42
N SER A 376 0.89 19.39 -12.53
CA SER A 376 1.70 19.97 -11.48
C SER A 376 0.79 20.45 -10.34
N PRO A 377 1.21 20.25 -9.08
CA PRO A 377 0.47 20.82 -7.96
C PRO A 377 0.37 22.34 -8.11
N GLU A 378 -0.71 22.90 -7.58
CA GLU A 378 -0.80 24.35 -7.45
C GLU A 378 0.33 24.80 -6.54
N LYS A 379 1.18 25.72 -7.02
CA LYS A 379 2.10 26.43 -6.14
C LYS A 379 1.24 27.05 -5.07
N ARG A 380 1.38 26.60 -3.81
CA ARG A 380 0.74 27.27 -2.68
C ARG A 380 1.18 28.73 -2.77
N ILE A 381 0.24 29.61 -3.08
CA ILE A 381 0.47 31.04 -2.94
C ILE A 381 0.69 31.21 -1.44
N GLU A 382 1.95 31.30 -1.02
CA GLU A 382 2.26 31.91 0.27
C GLU A 382 1.58 33.26 0.20
N ASN A 383 0.47 33.40 0.92
CA ASN A 383 -0.14 34.68 1.13
C ASN A 383 0.93 35.52 1.80
N ASN A 384 1.66 36.30 1.00
CA ASN A 384 2.41 37.46 1.42
C ASN A 384 1.38 38.36 2.09
N ARG A 385 1.15 38.12 3.39
CA ARG A 385 0.59 39.12 4.28
C ARG A 385 1.59 40.26 4.17
N HIS A 386 1.20 41.28 3.42
CA HIS A 386 1.82 42.58 3.51
C HIS A 386 1.99 42.89 5.00
N PRO A 387 3.21 43.24 5.48
CA PRO A 387 3.32 43.78 6.82
C PRO A 387 2.50 45.06 6.83
N GLU A 388 1.43 45.08 7.64
CA GLU A 388 0.75 46.30 7.99
C GLU A 388 1.82 47.22 8.61
N ASN A 389 2.12 48.32 7.93
CA ASN A 389 2.90 49.41 8.48
C ASN A 389 2.20 49.91 9.75
N PRO A 390 2.86 49.94 10.91
CA PRO A 390 2.32 50.62 12.06
C PRO A 390 2.71 52.09 11.94
N GLU A 391 1.81 52.95 11.43
CA GLU A 391 1.90 54.41 11.63
C GLU A 391 0.64 55.13 11.11
N ASN A 392 -0.33 55.36 12.00
CA ASN A 392 -0.83 56.68 12.43
C ASN A 392 -2.09 56.57 13.30
#